data_AF-A0A9Q0RMH1-F1
#
_entry.id   AF-A0A9Q0RMH1-F1
#
_cell.length_a   1.000
_cell.length_b   1.000
_cell.length_c   1.000
_cell.angle_alpha   90.00
_cell.angle_beta   90.00
_cell.angle_gamma   90.00
#
_symmetry.space_group_name_H-M   'P 1'
#
loop_
_entity.id
_entity.type
_entity.pdbx_description
1 polymer ?
#
loop_
_entity_poly.entity_id
_entity_poly.type
_entity_poly.pdbx_seq_one_letter_code
_entity_poly.pdbx_strand_id
1 'polypeptide(L)'
;MIRLDVSTSHSKVESNFVQLYEQYIRKDVGRTKILSNFKLKSSIAFNEALNSYDTNGFDHIGTGSYADVFRQQKQQGFIFKLIRLLPEYLLERIQIPALNRCTKYIDAFSEFQISSALSKLNNRITKDFPFSCQMFPIINQGYLTYGPLPDYFVLSPEEKSSQNSENIYSDYFLPIEQENMVIVMEDCGQPMRDVIDTAHPYVLLSIVKQIVIGFMIAETALEFEHRDLHSGNVLLQPCQQEFIIYQLHRKLIRVPSYGYRVKIIDTTFSRMRIKQKVYFTDLSHLFANFSDNMTELKMQDQCYEQMSRVVDQNWQNFYPKTNLIWIKYVIHKLLRCKALQVSHSGSGAGGGGGGGGGNRSQSTSKVKDVLNGLNRLMDKCTNSSSCFNAIIRDHSLNDCAKIIIN
;
A
#
# COMPACT_ATOMS: atom_id res chain seq x y z
N MET A 1 -29.25 -14.81 16.52
CA MET A 1 -29.03 -15.05 17.95
C MET A 1 -28.98 -16.54 18.19
N ILE A 2 -27.81 -17.09 18.48
CA ILE A 2 -27.71 -18.44 19.03
C ILE A 2 -28.12 -18.30 20.51
N ARG A 3 -29.30 -18.80 20.89
CA ARG A 3 -29.67 -18.94 22.30
C ARG A 3 -28.89 -20.14 22.85
N LEU A 4 -27.90 -19.88 23.69
CA LEU A 4 -27.17 -20.91 24.42
C LEU A 4 -28.01 -21.34 25.63
N ASP A 5 -28.41 -22.60 25.66
CA ASP A 5 -29.01 -23.23 26.84
C ASP A 5 -27.95 -23.33 27.94
N VAL A 6 -28.28 -22.81 29.13
CA VAL A 6 -27.35 -22.63 30.26
C VAL A 6 -27.00 -23.96 30.96
N SER A 7 -27.45 -25.11 30.43
CA SER A 7 -27.15 -26.44 30.98
C SER A 7 -26.01 -27.19 30.26
N THR A 8 -25.31 -26.55 29.34
CA THR A 8 -24.26 -27.20 28.54
C THR A 8 -22.89 -27.06 29.23
N SER A 9 -22.18 -28.17 29.48
CA SER A 9 -20.82 -28.14 30.07
C SER A 9 -19.87 -27.32 29.18
N HIS A 10 -18.96 -26.54 29.77
CA HIS A 10 -17.97 -25.70 29.03
C HIS A 10 -17.26 -26.48 27.91
N SER A 11 -16.83 -27.71 28.20
CA SER A 11 -16.19 -28.61 27.21
C SER A 11 -17.04 -28.93 25.98
N LYS A 12 -18.38 -29.00 26.11
CA LYS A 12 -19.28 -29.24 24.98
C LYS A 12 -19.46 -27.97 24.13
N VAL A 13 -19.47 -26.80 24.77
CA VAL A 13 -19.56 -25.51 24.07
C VAL A 13 -18.30 -25.26 23.25
N GLU A 14 -17.12 -25.51 23.83
CA GLU A 14 -15.82 -25.45 23.14
C GLU A 14 -15.79 -26.39 21.93
N SER A 15 -16.16 -27.67 22.13
CA SER A 15 -16.18 -28.67 21.05
C SER A 15 -17.12 -28.26 19.90
N ASN A 16 -18.30 -27.73 20.22
CA ASN A 16 -19.26 -27.26 19.22
C ASN A 16 -18.73 -26.05 18.44
N PHE A 17 -18.06 -25.11 19.11
CA PHE A 17 -17.49 -23.94 18.45
C PHE A 17 -16.35 -24.33 17.51
N VAL A 18 -15.46 -25.23 17.94
CA VAL A 18 -14.36 -25.75 17.09
C VAL A 18 -14.90 -26.45 15.85
N GLN A 19 -15.91 -27.32 16.00
CA GLN A 19 -16.54 -27.98 14.85
C GLN A 19 -17.18 -26.99 13.88
N LEU A 20 -17.82 -25.95 14.42
CA LEU A 20 -18.46 -24.90 13.63
C LEU A 20 -17.40 -24.05 12.88
N TYR A 21 -16.31 -23.69 13.55
CA TYR A 21 -15.17 -22.99 12.96
C TYR A 21 -14.57 -23.78 11.80
N GLU A 22 -14.27 -25.07 12.03
CA GLU A 22 -13.78 -26.00 11.02
C GLU A 22 -14.72 -26.09 9.81
N GLN A 23 -16.03 -26.10 10.05
CA GLN A 23 -17.02 -26.12 8.98
C GLN A 23 -16.97 -24.84 8.13
N TYR A 24 -16.83 -23.67 8.76
CA TYR A 24 -16.74 -22.40 8.04
C TYR A 24 -15.44 -22.29 7.25
N ILE A 25 -14.30 -22.63 7.86
CA ILE A 25 -13.00 -22.63 7.17
C ILE A 25 -13.00 -23.54 5.94
N ARG A 26 -13.57 -24.75 6.04
CA ARG A 26 -13.62 -25.71 4.92
C ARG A 26 -14.48 -25.22 3.75
N LYS A 27 -15.47 -24.37 4.03
CA LYS A 27 -16.40 -23.81 3.04
C LYS A 27 -15.98 -22.42 2.55
N ASP A 28 -14.94 -21.82 3.15
CA ASP A 28 -14.50 -20.47 2.79
C ASP A 28 -13.87 -20.46 1.38
N VAL A 29 -14.51 -19.72 0.49
CA VAL A 29 -14.12 -19.61 -0.92
C VAL A 29 -12.79 -18.85 -1.06
N GLY A 30 -12.55 -17.84 -0.23
CA GLY A 30 -11.29 -17.09 -0.20
C GLY A 30 -10.14 -18.01 0.20
N ARG A 31 -10.32 -18.80 1.26
CA ARG A 31 -9.31 -19.77 1.72
C ARG A 31 -8.99 -20.80 0.64
N THR A 32 -10.03 -21.35 -0.01
CA THR A 32 -9.85 -22.32 -1.11
C THR A 32 -9.04 -21.72 -2.26
N LYS A 33 -9.29 -20.44 -2.61
CA LYS A 33 -8.53 -19.72 -3.64
C LYS A 33 -7.07 -19.51 -3.23
N ILE A 34 -6.80 -19.17 -1.96
CA ILE A 34 -5.43 -19.02 -1.44
C ILE A 34 -4.67 -20.33 -1.52
N LEU A 35 -5.23 -21.42 -0.99
CA LEU A 35 -4.63 -22.76 -1.05
C LEU A 35 -4.32 -23.19 -2.49
N SER A 36 -5.28 -23.02 -3.40
CA SER A 36 -5.10 -23.33 -4.82
C SER A 36 -3.99 -22.49 -5.46
N ASN A 37 -3.94 -21.19 -5.16
CA ASN A 37 -2.94 -20.28 -5.71
C ASN A 37 -1.52 -20.60 -5.21
N PHE A 38 -1.38 -20.97 -3.93
CA PHE A 38 -0.11 -21.39 -3.34
C PHE A 38 0.22 -22.89 -3.57
N LYS A 39 -0.66 -23.62 -4.26
CA LYS A 39 -0.54 -25.06 -4.53
C LYS A 39 -0.42 -25.91 -3.25
N LEU A 40 -1.12 -25.50 -2.20
CA LEU A 40 -1.15 -26.16 -0.91
C LEU A 40 -2.42 -27.01 -0.76
N LYS A 41 -2.33 -28.14 -0.04
CA LYS A 41 -3.51 -28.95 0.35
C LYS A 41 -4.18 -28.41 1.61
N SER A 42 -3.40 -27.83 2.51
CA SER A 42 -3.81 -27.21 3.77
C SER A 42 -2.83 -26.07 4.10
N SER A 43 -3.15 -25.26 5.11
CA SER A 43 -2.15 -24.37 5.71
C SER A 43 -0.97 -25.17 6.27
N ILE A 44 0.18 -24.52 6.38
CA ILE A 44 1.44 -25.12 6.83
C ILE A 44 2.00 -24.37 8.05
N ALA A 45 2.83 -25.01 8.86
CA ALA A 45 3.44 -24.34 10.00
C ALA A 45 4.39 -23.22 9.54
N PHE A 46 4.54 -22.15 10.34
CA PHE A 46 5.47 -21.05 10.00
C PHE A 46 6.90 -21.53 9.71
N ASN A 47 7.42 -22.45 10.51
CA ASN A 47 8.77 -22.98 10.33
C ASN A 47 8.94 -23.76 9.02
N GLU A 48 7.87 -24.40 8.52
CA GLU A 48 7.88 -25.04 7.21
C GLU A 48 7.83 -23.99 6.09
N ALA A 49 6.94 -23.00 6.21
CA ALA A 49 6.78 -21.94 5.22
C ALA A 49 8.07 -21.12 5.03
N LEU A 50 8.76 -20.83 6.13
CA LEU A 50 9.88 -19.88 6.15
C LEU A 50 11.26 -20.55 6.17
N ASN A 51 11.33 -21.87 5.96
CA ASN A 51 12.58 -22.65 6.04
C ASN A 51 13.69 -22.19 5.07
N SER A 52 13.33 -21.51 3.97
CA SER A 52 14.25 -21.00 2.97
C SER A 52 14.79 -19.60 3.30
N TYR A 53 14.29 -18.96 4.35
CA TYR A 53 14.70 -17.62 4.76
C TYR A 53 15.56 -17.67 6.02
N ASP A 54 16.49 -16.72 6.12
CA ASP A 54 17.24 -16.51 7.37
C ASP A 54 16.31 -15.97 8.46
N THR A 55 15.94 -16.82 9.42
CA THR A 55 15.06 -16.45 10.54
C THR A 55 15.82 -15.89 11.75
N ASN A 56 17.10 -15.53 11.60
CA ASN A 56 17.93 -14.97 12.68
C ASN A 56 17.66 -13.48 12.95
N GLY A 57 16.39 -13.11 13.09
CA GLY A 57 15.96 -11.78 13.52
C GLY A 57 15.17 -11.02 12.46
N PHE A 58 14.07 -10.43 12.92
CA PHE A 58 13.21 -9.55 12.14
C PHE A 58 12.95 -8.26 12.92
N ASP A 59 13.02 -7.14 12.22
CA ASP A 59 12.59 -5.85 12.75
C ASP A 59 11.13 -5.62 12.40
N HIS A 60 10.28 -5.36 13.39
CA HIS A 60 8.94 -4.85 13.13
C HIS A 60 9.03 -3.41 12.62
N ILE A 61 8.55 -3.16 11.40
CA ILE A 61 8.69 -1.85 10.72
C ILE A 61 7.36 -1.14 10.47
N GLY A 62 6.22 -1.78 10.71
CA GLY A 62 4.94 -1.12 10.54
C GLY A 62 3.74 -2.01 10.81
N THR A 63 2.69 -1.36 11.30
CA THR A 63 1.38 -1.94 11.56
C THR A 63 0.37 -1.34 10.58
N GLY A 64 -0.37 -2.21 9.89
CA GLY A 64 -1.55 -1.86 9.12
C GLY A 64 -2.85 -2.24 9.86
N SER A 65 -4.00 -2.05 9.22
CA SER A 65 -5.30 -2.33 9.84
C SER A 65 -5.47 -3.79 10.27
N TYR A 66 -4.96 -4.73 9.48
CA TYR A 66 -5.06 -6.18 9.73
C TYR A 66 -3.75 -6.94 9.56
N ALA A 67 -2.63 -6.21 9.45
CA ALA A 67 -1.34 -6.80 9.11
C ALA A 67 -0.19 -6.17 9.88
N ASP A 68 0.82 -6.97 10.18
CA ASP A 68 2.09 -6.51 10.73
C ASP A 68 3.19 -6.74 9.68
N VAL A 69 4.12 -5.80 9.59
CA VAL A 69 5.16 -5.78 8.56
C VAL A 69 6.53 -5.89 9.21
N PHE A 70 7.28 -6.89 8.77
CA PHE A 70 8.60 -7.21 9.30
C PHE A 70 9.67 -7.12 8.23
N ARG A 71 10.82 -6.53 8.57
CA ARG A 71 12.02 -6.51 7.75
C ARG A 71 13.00 -7.55 8.26
N GLN A 72 13.54 -8.36 7.36
CA GLN A 72 14.61 -9.30 7.69
C GLN A 72 15.95 -8.57 7.85
N GLN A 73 16.71 -8.88 8.92
CA GLN A 73 17.94 -8.16 9.26
C GLN A 73 19.17 -8.48 8.37
N LYS A 74 19.21 -9.61 7.64
CA LYS A 74 20.41 -10.08 6.91
C LYS A 74 20.24 -10.23 5.37
N GLN A 75 21.39 -10.06 4.70
CA GLN A 75 21.82 -10.25 3.29
C GLN A 75 20.89 -10.00 2.09
N GLN A 76 19.56 -10.10 2.19
CA GLN A 76 18.66 -9.87 1.04
C GLN A 76 17.46 -8.94 1.28
N GLY A 77 17.30 -8.39 2.49
CA GLY A 77 16.36 -7.29 2.76
C GLY A 77 14.93 -7.62 2.30
N PHE A 78 14.39 -8.77 2.72
CA PHE A 78 12.99 -9.10 2.44
C PHE A 78 12.06 -8.44 3.46
N ILE A 79 10.87 -8.12 2.97
CA ILE A 79 9.74 -7.66 3.77
C ILE A 79 8.72 -8.79 3.85
N PHE A 80 8.21 -9.02 5.05
CA PHE A 80 7.20 -10.02 5.37
C PHE A 80 5.96 -9.28 5.88
N LYS A 81 4.91 -9.24 5.06
CA LYS A 81 3.60 -8.74 5.47
C LYS A 81 2.78 -9.92 5.98
N LEU A 82 2.53 -9.94 7.29
CA LEU A 82 1.73 -10.95 7.98
C LEU A 82 0.29 -10.44 8.10
N ILE A 83 -0.64 -11.11 7.44
CA ILE A 83 -2.07 -10.76 7.43
C ILE A 83 -2.83 -11.78 8.27
N ARG A 84 -3.49 -11.32 9.33
CA ARG A 84 -4.31 -12.17 10.21
C ARG A 84 -5.65 -12.46 9.54
N LEU A 85 -6.02 -13.74 9.43
CA LEU A 85 -7.22 -14.15 8.71
C LEU A 85 -8.32 -14.63 9.65
N LEU A 86 -9.56 -14.36 9.24
CA LEU A 86 -10.74 -14.91 9.87
C LEU A 86 -11.80 -15.25 8.80
N PRO A 87 -12.56 -16.36 8.96
CA PRO A 87 -13.69 -16.65 8.08
C PRO A 87 -14.69 -15.49 8.06
N GLU A 88 -15.16 -15.13 6.87
CA GLU A 88 -16.08 -14.00 6.66
C GLU A 88 -17.31 -14.06 7.57
N TYR A 89 -17.91 -15.25 7.68
CA TYR A 89 -19.07 -15.48 8.53
C TYR A 89 -18.83 -15.10 10.00
N LEU A 90 -17.61 -15.29 10.51
CA LEU A 90 -17.27 -14.96 11.89
C LEU A 90 -17.00 -13.47 12.06
N LEU A 91 -16.30 -12.84 11.11
CA LEU A 91 -16.08 -11.38 11.12
C LEU A 91 -17.39 -10.60 11.12
N GLU A 92 -18.40 -11.07 10.39
CA GLU A 92 -19.69 -10.38 10.29
C GLU A 92 -20.57 -10.54 11.53
N ARG A 93 -20.33 -11.57 12.36
CA ARG A 93 -21.21 -11.93 13.49
C ARG A 93 -20.57 -11.72 14.86
N ILE A 94 -19.25 -11.61 14.91
CA ILE A 94 -18.50 -11.41 16.14
C ILE A 94 -17.81 -10.05 16.04
N GLN A 95 -18.37 -9.05 16.74
CA GLN A 95 -17.82 -7.69 16.79
C GLN A 95 -17.16 -7.47 18.15
N ILE A 96 -16.02 -8.12 18.38
CA ILE A 96 -15.18 -7.87 19.55
C ILE A 96 -13.92 -7.11 19.11
N PRO A 97 -13.41 -6.15 19.90
CA PRO A 97 -12.25 -5.34 19.51
C PRO A 97 -11.01 -6.14 19.10
N ALA A 98 -10.80 -7.32 19.69
CA ALA A 98 -9.68 -8.21 19.36
C ALA A 98 -9.71 -8.71 17.90
N LEU A 99 -10.88 -8.78 17.26
CA LEU A 99 -11.02 -9.20 15.85
C LEU A 99 -10.81 -8.06 14.85
N ASN A 100 -10.72 -6.81 15.31
CA ASN A 100 -10.57 -5.65 14.42
C ASN A 100 -9.25 -5.67 13.62
N ARG A 101 -8.29 -6.50 14.03
CA ARG A 101 -7.00 -6.71 13.34
C ARG A 101 -6.99 -7.94 12.41
N CYS A 102 -8.15 -8.53 12.12
CA CYS A 102 -8.28 -9.63 11.17
C CYS A 102 -9.00 -9.16 9.90
N THR A 103 -8.73 -9.85 8.79
CA THR A 103 -9.45 -9.64 7.52
C THR A 103 -10.00 -10.95 6.96
N LYS A 104 -10.93 -10.84 6.01
CA LYS A 104 -11.53 -11.98 5.31
C LYS A 104 -10.49 -12.60 4.37
N TYR A 105 -10.52 -13.92 4.20
CA TYR A 105 -9.64 -14.61 3.26
C TYR A 105 -9.76 -14.09 1.83
N ILE A 106 -10.96 -13.66 1.41
CA ILE A 106 -11.17 -13.16 0.05
C ILE A 106 -10.50 -11.80 -0.19
N ASP A 107 -10.44 -10.94 0.82
CA ASP A 107 -9.79 -9.62 0.73
C ASP A 107 -8.27 -9.79 0.70
N ALA A 108 -7.74 -10.61 1.59
CA ALA A 108 -6.34 -11.03 1.58
C ALA A 108 -5.94 -11.65 0.23
N PHE A 109 -6.78 -12.54 -0.33
CA PHE A 109 -6.55 -13.11 -1.64
C PHE A 109 -6.51 -12.04 -2.75
N SER A 110 -7.45 -11.09 -2.73
CA SER A 110 -7.47 -9.97 -3.68
C SER A 110 -6.19 -9.14 -3.59
N GLU A 111 -5.76 -8.78 -2.38
CA GLU A 111 -4.51 -8.04 -2.13
C GLU A 111 -3.29 -8.78 -2.72
N PHE A 112 -3.17 -10.09 -2.47
CA PHE A 112 -2.08 -10.89 -3.03
C PHE A 112 -2.11 -10.91 -4.56
N GLN A 113 -3.29 -11.07 -5.17
CA GLN A 113 -3.42 -11.14 -6.63
C GLN A 113 -3.06 -9.80 -7.30
N ILE A 114 -3.52 -8.67 -6.73
CA ILE A 114 -3.19 -7.33 -7.20
C ILE A 114 -1.68 -7.10 -7.07
N SER A 115 -1.11 -7.34 -5.89
CA SER A 115 0.33 -7.19 -5.64
C SER A 115 1.17 -8.03 -6.61
N SER A 116 0.79 -9.30 -6.83
CA SER A 116 1.48 -10.20 -7.76
C SER A 116 1.36 -9.78 -9.22
N ALA A 117 0.24 -9.19 -9.62
CA ALA A 117 0.05 -8.69 -10.98
C ALA A 117 0.85 -7.41 -11.23
N LEU A 118 0.87 -6.47 -10.27
CA LEU A 118 1.71 -5.27 -10.33
C LEU A 118 3.20 -5.63 -10.35
N SER A 119 3.62 -6.61 -9.55
CA SER A 119 5.00 -7.10 -9.52
C SER A 119 5.50 -7.51 -10.90
N LYS A 120 4.66 -8.12 -11.73
CA LYS A 120 5.02 -8.54 -13.10
C LYS A 120 5.35 -7.37 -14.04
N LEU A 121 4.97 -6.13 -13.72
CA LEU A 121 5.40 -4.95 -14.47
C LEU A 121 6.90 -4.68 -14.34
N ASN A 122 7.58 -5.24 -13.33
CA ASN A 122 9.04 -5.18 -13.21
C ASN A 122 9.76 -6.10 -14.21
N ASN A 123 9.06 -7.07 -14.80
CA ASN A 123 9.67 -8.10 -15.65
C ASN A 123 10.06 -7.56 -17.03
N ARG A 124 10.80 -8.39 -17.76
CA ARG A 124 11.14 -8.11 -19.17
C ARG A 124 9.88 -8.01 -20.01
N ILE A 125 9.90 -7.04 -20.91
CA ILE A 125 8.86 -6.81 -21.91
C ILE A 125 8.74 -8.00 -22.84
N THR A 126 7.51 -8.37 -23.17
CA THR A 126 7.19 -9.39 -24.17
C THR A 126 6.27 -8.79 -25.24
N LYS A 127 6.06 -9.51 -26.35
CA LYS A 127 5.11 -9.08 -27.38
C LYS A 127 3.68 -8.94 -26.83
N ASP A 128 3.30 -9.85 -25.93
CA ASP A 128 1.95 -9.89 -25.34
C ASP A 128 1.78 -8.97 -24.13
N PHE A 129 2.89 -8.47 -23.57
CA PHE A 129 2.90 -7.55 -22.44
C PHE A 129 3.94 -6.44 -22.64
N PRO A 130 3.61 -5.41 -23.43
CA PRO A 130 4.52 -4.36 -23.83
C PRO A 130 4.60 -3.22 -22.79
N PHE A 131 4.58 -3.59 -21.51
CA PHE A 131 4.57 -2.67 -20.38
C PHE A 131 5.75 -2.95 -19.46
N SER A 132 6.43 -1.91 -18.99
CA SER A 132 7.44 -2.03 -17.94
C SER A 132 7.34 -0.85 -16.98
N CYS A 133 7.21 -1.17 -15.70
CA CYS A 133 7.10 -0.22 -14.60
C CYS A 133 7.71 -0.83 -13.34
N GLN A 134 8.78 -0.19 -12.84
CA GLN A 134 9.50 -0.66 -11.66
C GLN A 134 8.96 -0.08 -10.34
N MET A 135 7.81 0.61 -10.42
CA MET A 135 7.25 1.38 -9.31
C MET A 135 6.56 0.50 -8.26
N PHE A 136 6.28 -0.77 -8.54
CA PHE A 136 5.59 -1.64 -7.60
C PHE A 136 6.54 -2.71 -7.04
N PRO A 137 6.31 -3.19 -5.79
CA PRO A 137 7.10 -4.25 -5.18
C PRO A 137 7.22 -5.49 -6.06
N ILE A 138 8.42 -6.08 -6.07
CA ILE A 138 8.62 -7.46 -6.46
C ILE A 138 8.05 -8.35 -5.36
N ILE A 139 7.03 -9.14 -5.71
CA ILE A 139 6.47 -10.17 -4.83
C ILE A 139 7.22 -11.47 -5.09
N ASN A 140 7.82 -12.02 -4.04
CA ASN A 140 8.59 -13.25 -4.13
C ASN A 140 7.71 -14.46 -3.95
N GLN A 141 6.95 -14.49 -2.84
CA GLN A 141 6.16 -15.67 -2.48
C GLN A 141 5.02 -15.30 -1.54
N GLY A 142 3.97 -16.11 -1.55
CA GLY A 142 2.89 -16.08 -0.56
C GLY A 142 2.74 -17.44 0.13
N TYR A 143 2.36 -17.41 1.40
CA TYR A 143 2.10 -18.60 2.21
C TYR A 143 0.79 -18.47 2.97
N LEU A 144 0.13 -19.59 3.22
CA LEU A 144 -0.95 -19.69 4.20
C LEU A 144 -0.42 -20.50 5.38
N THR A 145 -0.16 -19.81 6.50
CA THR A 145 0.40 -20.41 7.71
C THR A 145 -0.65 -20.60 8.79
N TYR A 146 -0.36 -21.45 9.76
CA TYR A 146 -1.15 -21.59 10.99
C TYR A 146 -0.26 -21.60 12.23
N GLY A 147 -0.88 -21.38 13.38
CA GLY A 147 -0.25 -21.47 14.70
C GLY A 147 0.19 -20.11 15.26
N PRO A 148 0.83 -20.11 16.44
CA PRO A 148 1.32 -18.89 17.06
C PRO A 148 2.40 -18.23 16.21
N LEU A 149 2.51 -16.91 16.35
CA LEU A 149 3.57 -16.15 15.71
C LEU A 149 4.94 -16.61 16.26
N PRO A 150 5.89 -17.03 15.43
CA PRO A 150 7.20 -17.45 15.92
C PRO A 150 7.96 -16.34 16.66
N ASP A 151 8.73 -16.71 17.68
CA ASP A 151 9.49 -15.78 18.55
C ASP A 151 10.46 -14.84 17.81
N TYR A 152 10.86 -15.20 16.59
CA TYR A 152 11.72 -14.36 15.75
C TYR A 152 10.98 -13.16 15.14
N PHE A 153 9.65 -13.14 15.10
CA PHE A 153 8.85 -11.96 14.75
C PHE A 153 8.59 -11.10 15.99
N VAL A 154 9.58 -10.29 16.35
CA VAL A 154 9.51 -9.48 17.56
C VAL A 154 8.70 -8.21 17.30
N LEU A 155 7.49 -8.15 17.87
CA LEU A 155 6.68 -6.93 17.91
C LEU A 155 7.35 -5.84 18.76
N SER A 156 7.13 -4.57 18.40
CA SER A 156 7.59 -3.44 19.21
C SER A 156 6.87 -3.42 20.57
N PRO A 157 7.48 -2.85 21.65
CA PRO A 157 6.83 -2.78 22.96
C PRO A 157 5.46 -2.09 22.96
N GLU A 158 5.28 -1.09 22.10
CA GLU A 158 4.01 -0.37 21.89
C GLU A 158 2.93 -1.23 21.23
N GLU A 159 3.31 -2.13 20.32
CA GLU A 159 2.38 -3.08 19.73
C GLU A 159 2.06 -4.23 20.69
N LYS A 160 3.05 -4.69 21.46
CA LYS A 160 2.83 -5.70 22.50
C LYS A 160 1.83 -5.25 23.57
N SER A 161 1.78 -3.95 23.90
CA SER A 161 0.84 -3.41 24.87
C SER A 161 -0.56 -3.14 24.31
N SER A 162 -0.71 -3.06 22.98
CA SER A 162 -1.98 -2.79 22.30
C SER A 162 -2.64 -4.03 21.69
N GLN A 163 -1.94 -5.16 21.63
CA GLN A 163 -2.51 -6.45 21.26
C GLN A 163 -3.13 -7.14 22.48
N ASN A 164 -4.46 -7.31 22.45
CA ASN A 164 -5.13 -8.32 23.26
C ASN A 164 -4.86 -9.69 22.60
N SER A 165 -3.84 -10.40 23.12
CA SER A 165 -3.31 -11.71 22.72
C SER A 165 -2.85 -11.89 21.27
N GLU A 166 -1.80 -12.72 21.10
CA GLU A 166 -1.29 -13.14 19.79
C GLU A 166 -2.26 -14.07 19.05
N ASN A 167 -3.15 -14.74 19.78
CA ASN A 167 -4.22 -15.58 19.27
C ASN A 167 -5.54 -15.24 19.97
N ILE A 168 -6.44 -14.60 19.23
CA ILE A 168 -7.80 -14.25 19.66
C ILE A 168 -8.57 -15.42 20.31
N TYR A 169 -8.27 -16.67 19.94
CA TYR A 169 -8.95 -17.87 20.44
C TYR A 169 -8.41 -18.33 21.78
N SER A 170 -7.13 -18.09 22.08
CA SER A 170 -6.55 -18.50 23.36
C SER A 170 -7.17 -17.74 24.53
N ASP A 171 -7.58 -16.49 24.32
CA ASP A 171 -8.27 -15.67 25.33
C ASP A 171 -9.64 -16.25 25.71
N TYR A 172 -10.23 -17.06 24.83
CA TYR A 172 -11.51 -17.75 25.08
C TYR A 172 -11.32 -19.25 25.34
N PHE A 173 -10.09 -19.70 25.60
CA PHE A 173 -9.73 -21.11 25.82
C PHE A 173 -10.14 -22.05 24.66
N LEU A 174 -10.27 -21.50 23.45
CA LEU A 174 -10.64 -22.24 22.27
C LEU A 174 -9.38 -22.80 21.60
N PRO A 175 -9.27 -24.12 21.38
CA PRO A 175 -8.09 -24.74 20.77
C PRO A 175 -8.12 -24.58 19.23
N ILE A 176 -8.14 -23.33 18.77
CA ILE A 176 -8.17 -22.98 17.35
C ILE A 176 -6.84 -22.32 17.00
N GLU A 177 -6.19 -22.88 15.97
CA GLU A 177 -5.01 -22.29 15.39
C GLU A 177 -5.41 -21.24 14.36
N GLN A 178 -5.04 -19.99 14.62
CA GLN A 178 -5.30 -18.88 13.72
C GLN A 178 -4.48 -19.06 12.44
N GLU A 179 -5.12 -18.91 11.28
CA GLU A 179 -4.40 -18.86 10.01
C GLU A 179 -3.96 -17.44 9.68
N ASN A 180 -2.80 -17.33 9.04
CA ASN A 180 -2.24 -16.09 8.57
C ASN A 180 -1.82 -16.22 7.11
N MET A 181 -1.98 -15.16 6.32
CA MET A 181 -1.32 -15.06 5.03
C MET A 181 -0.01 -14.31 5.18
N VAL A 182 1.10 -14.89 4.75
CA VAL A 182 2.40 -14.21 4.72
C VAL A 182 2.72 -13.86 3.27
N ILE A 183 2.91 -12.58 2.97
CA ILE A 183 3.43 -12.13 1.68
C ILE A 183 4.89 -11.71 1.84
N VAL A 184 5.79 -12.36 1.12
CA VAL A 184 7.22 -12.04 1.07
C VAL A 184 7.49 -11.18 -0.16
N MET A 185 8.12 -10.02 0.03
CA MET A 185 8.37 -9.03 -1.02
C MET A 185 9.70 -8.31 -0.85
N GLU A 186 10.13 -7.58 -1.88
CA GLU A 186 11.34 -6.75 -1.81
C GLU A 186 11.23 -5.61 -0.78
N ASP A 187 12.36 -5.22 -0.17
CA ASP A 187 12.45 -3.95 0.56
C ASP A 187 12.52 -2.76 -0.40
N CYS A 188 11.48 -1.94 -0.32
CA CYS A 188 11.24 -0.79 -1.18
C CYS A 188 11.79 0.53 -0.60
N GLY A 189 12.56 0.48 0.48
CA GLY A 189 13.23 1.65 1.07
C GLY A 189 12.43 2.30 2.19
N GLN A 190 12.48 3.64 2.25
CA GLN A 190 11.89 4.41 3.35
C GLN A 190 10.62 5.15 2.92
N PRO A 191 9.63 5.31 3.83
CA PRO A 191 8.46 6.12 3.55
C PRO A 191 8.80 7.55 3.14
N MET A 192 8.10 8.07 2.14
CA MET A 192 8.28 9.42 1.60
C MET A 192 8.25 10.47 2.72
N ARG A 193 7.33 10.33 3.67
CA ARG A 193 7.19 11.22 4.83
C ARG A 193 8.48 11.39 5.65
N ASP A 194 9.36 10.39 5.65
CA ASP A 194 10.58 10.37 6.48
C ASP A 194 11.78 10.96 5.71
N VAL A 195 11.66 11.17 4.40
CA VAL A 195 12.76 11.61 3.51
C VAL A 195 12.55 13.02 2.96
N ILE A 196 11.31 13.42 2.65
CA ILE A 196 11.02 14.64 1.87
C ILE A 196 11.38 15.95 2.57
N ASP A 197 11.54 15.96 3.89
CA ASP A 197 11.87 17.16 4.66
C ASP A 197 13.31 17.64 4.42
N THR A 198 14.23 16.73 4.07
CA THR A 198 15.64 17.03 3.82
C THR A 198 16.04 16.91 2.35
N ALA A 199 15.16 16.39 1.50
CA ALA A 199 15.41 16.18 0.09
C ALA A 199 15.65 17.48 -0.70
N HIS A 200 16.40 17.38 -1.80
CA HIS A 200 16.50 18.48 -2.76
C HIS A 200 15.13 18.75 -3.41
N PRO A 201 14.68 20.00 -3.60
CA PRO A 201 13.34 20.31 -4.13
C PRO A 201 12.96 19.58 -5.43
N TYR A 202 13.90 19.34 -6.34
CA TYR A 202 13.63 18.59 -7.58
C TYR A 202 13.29 17.11 -7.38
N VAL A 203 13.68 16.49 -6.25
CA VAL A 203 13.23 15.13 -5.88
C VAL A 203 11.70 15.13 -5.79
N LEU A 204 11.10 16.18 -5.25
CA LEU A 204 9.64 16.26 -5.05
C LEU A 204 8.89 16.27 -6.40
N LEU A 205 9.41 16.96 -7.41
CA LEU A 205 8.84 16.91 -8.76
C LEU A 205 9.01 15.54 -9.41
N SER A 206 10.17 14.91 -9.22
CA SER A 206 10.41 13.56 -9.72
C SER A 206 9.45 12.55 -9.11
N ILE A 207 9.16 12.63 -7.80
CA ILE A 207 8.20 11.75 -7.12
C ILE A 207 6.84 11.80 -7.83
N VAL A 208 6.27 13.00 -8.01
CA VAL A 208 4.94 13.15 -8.63
C VAL A 208 4.95 12.61 -10.06
N LYS A 209 6.00 12.90 -10.83
CA LYS A 209 6.10 12.46 -12.23
C LYS A 209 6.26 10.95 -12.35
N GLN A 210 7.06 10.32 -11.48
CA GLN A 210 7.17 8.86 -11.41
C GLN A 210 5.81 8.22 -11.09
N ILE A 211 5.06 8.76 -10.12
CA ILE A 211 3.72 8.26 -9.76
C ILE A 211 2.75 8.37 -10.95
N VAL A 212 2.67 9.52 -11.60
CA VAL A 212 1.79 9.72 -12.77
C VAL A 212 2.13 8.74 -13.90
N ILE A 213 3.41 8.54 -14.21
CA ILE A 213 3.84 7.60 -15.25
C ILE A 213 3.49 6.16 -14.87
N GLY A 214 3.81 5.75 -13.64
CA GLY A 214 3.58 4.39 -13.19
C GLY A 214 2.09 4.05 -13.08
N PHE A 215 1.26 4.98 -12.61
CA PHE A 215 -0.20 4.81 -12.59
C PHE A 215 -0.80 4.84 -13.98
N MET A 216 -0.32 5.68 -14.91
CA MET A 216 -0.74 5.59 -16.31
C MET A 216 -0.50 4.18 -16.88
N ILE A 217 0.66 3.57 -16.60
CA ILE A 217 0.98 2.21 -17.07
C ILE A 217 0.07 1.18 -16.39
N ALA A 218 -0.11 1.25 -15.08
CA ALA A 218 -0.95 0.30 -14.34
C ALA A 218 -2.44 0.42 -14.68
N GLU A 219 -2.96 1.64 -14.87
CA GLU A 219 -4.30 1.91 -15.39
C GLU A 219 -4.47 1.30 -16.78
N THR A 220 -3.52 1.53 -17.69
CA THR A 220 -3.61 1.06 -19.07
C THR A 220 -3.52 -0.46 -19.17
N ALA A 221 -2.63 -1.08 -18.40
CA ALA A 221 -2.38 -2.52 -18.49
C ALA A 221 -3.40 -3.35 -17.70
N LEU A 222 -3.90 -2.83 -16.58
CA LEU A 222 -4.59 -3.62 -15.55
C LEU A 222 -5.82 -2.94 -14.96
N GLU A 223 -6.25 -1.78 -15.47
CA GLU A 223 -7.30 -0.95 -14.89
C GLU A 223 -7.11 -0.71 -13.38
N PHE A 224 -5.86 -0.44 -12.98
CA PHE A 224 -5.48 -0.33 -11.58
C PHE A 224 -5.96 0.98 -10.91
N GLU A 225 -6.48 0.85 -9.70
CA GLU A 225 -6.71 1.94 -8.75
C GLU A 225 -6.06 1.60 -7.40
N HIS A 226 -5.26 2.51 -6.84
CA HIS A 226 -4.60 2.26 -5.56
C HIS A 226 -5.57 2.37 -4.38
N ARG A 227 -6.41 3.41 -4.40
CA ARG A 227 -7.44 3.75 -3.40
C ARG A 227 -6.97 4.06 -1.98
N ASP A 228 -5.68 3.89 -1.69
CA ASP A 228 -5.11 4.30 -0.40
C ASP A 228 -3.66 4.85 -0.45
N LEU A 229 -3.37 5.81 -1.33
CA LEU A 229 -2.00 6.30 -1.54
C LEU A 229 -1.60 7.38 -0.51
N HIS A 230 -1.73 7.09 0.78
CA HIS A 230 -1.23 8.00 1.80
C HIS A 230 0.31 8.02 1.81
N SER A 231 0.92 8.97 2.54
CA SER A 231 2.37 9.21 2.49
C SER A 231 3.22 8.09 3.12
N GLY A 232 2.57 7.08 3.71
CA GLY A 232 3.22 5.84 4.14
C GLY A 232 3.31 4.79 3.05
N ASN A 233 2.44 4.86 2.04
CA ASN A 233 2.39 3.92 0.92
C ASN A 233 3.19 4.39 -0.29
N VAL A 234 3.82 5.56 -0.20
CA VAL A 234 4.84 6.04 -1.13
C VAL A 234 6.20 5.84 -0.48
N LEU A 235 6.99 4.89 -0.95
CA LEU A 235 8.36 4.66 -0.50
C LEU A 235 9.37 5.22 -1.50
N LEU A 236 10.53 5.62 -0.99
CA LEU A 236 11.67 6.10 -1.77
C LEU A 236 12.83 5.12 -1.58
N GLN A 237 13.18 4.45 -2.67
CA GLN A 237 14.32 3.54 -2.74
C GLN A 237 15.52 4.30 -3.33
N PRO A 238 16.64 4.45 -2.60
CA PRO A 238 17.85 5.06 -3.15
C PRO A 238 18.33 4.34 -4.41
N CYS A 239 18.76 5.11 -5.41
CA CYS A 239 19.23 4.57 -6.68
C CYS A 239 20.36 5.42 -7.27
N GLN A 240 21.29 4.79 -8.00
CA GLN A 240 22.42 5.48 -8.65
C GLN A 240 22.11 5.88 -10.09
N GLN A 241 21.05 5.32 -10.68
CA GLN A 241 20.63 5.60 -12.05
C GLN A 241 20.16 7.06 -12.15
N GLU A 242 20.66 7.81 -13.12
CA GLU A 242 20.25 9.20 -13.37
C GLU A 242 18.78 9.30 -13.78
N PHE A 243 18.28 8.30 -14.53
CA PHE A 243 16.90 8.24 -15.01
C PHE A 243 16.23 6.95 -14.56
N ILE A 244 14.95 7.05 -14.21
CA ILE A 244 14.05 5.91 -14.16
C ILE A 244 13.43 5.75 -15.55
N ILE A 245 13.44 4.52 -16.06
CA ILE A 245 12.99 4.17 -17.40
C ILE A 245 11.73 3.32 -17.29
N TYR A 246 10.70 3.73 -18.02
CA TYR A 246 9.42 3.04 -18.14
C TYR A 246 9.14 2.71 -19.60
N GLN A 247 8.29 1.73 -19.84
CA GLN A 247 7.81 1.40 -21.17
C GLN A 247 6.29 1.31 -21.21
N LEU A 248 5.70 2.05 -22.15
CA LEU A 248 4.27 1.99 -22.47
C LEU A 248 4.15 1.67 -23.97
N HIS A 249 3.77 0.44 -24.29
CA HIS A 249 3.76 -0.09 -25.65
C HIS A 249 5.15 0.01 -26.32
N ARG A 250 5.28 0.81 -27.38
CA ARG A 250 6.54 1.04 -28.12
C ARG A 250 7.27 2.29 -27.67
N LYS A 251 6.75 3.04 -26.70
CA LYS A 251 7.33 4.30 -26.23
C LYS A 251 8.17 4.06 -24.98
N LEU A 252 9.41 4.54 -25.02
CA LEU A 252 10.27 4.60 -23.84
C LEU A 252 10.10 5.94 -23.15
N ILE A 253 9.76 5.92 -21.88
CA ILE A 253 9.52 7.13 -21.08
C ILE A 253 10.61 7.20 -20.02
N ARG A 254 11.33 8.32 -19.95
CA ARG A 254 12.42 8.55 -18.99
C ARG A 254 12.11 9.76 -18.12
N VAL A 255 12.37 9.65 -16.83
CA VAL A 255 12.25 10.75 -15.86
C VAL A 255 13.49 10.78 -14.97
N PRO A 256 14.11 11.94 -14.70
CA PRO A 256 15.26 12.03 -13.81
C PRO A 256 14.91 11.49 -12.42
N SER A 257 15.74 10.60 -11.86
CA SER A 257 15.51 9.96 -10.56
C SER A 257 15.78 10.89 -9.39
N TYR A 258 16.72 11.83 -9.56
CA TYR A 258 17.33 12.59 -8.46
C TYR A 258 17.76 11.70 -7.27
N GLY A 259 18.27 10.51 -7.58
CA GLY A 259 18.78 9.56 -6.58
C GLY A 259 17.71 8.65 -5.97
N TYR A 260 16.45 8.73 -6.40
CA TYR A 260 15.37 7.91 -5.86
C TYR A 260 14.48 7.26 -6.94
N ARG A 261 14.17 5.99 -6.73
CA ARG A 261 13.06 5.28 -7.38
C ARG A 261 11.85 5.33 -6.44
N VAL A 262 10.71 5.79 -6.94
CA VAL A 262 9.45 5.70 -6.20
C VAL A 262 8.96 4.26 -6.21
N LYS A 263 8.56 3.76 -5.04
CA LYS A 263 7.94 2.45 -4.86
C LYS A 263 6.57 2.64 -4.18
N ILE A 264 5.50 2.16 -4.81
CA ILE A 264 4.13 2.24 -4.30
C ILE A 264 3.72 0.89 -3.73
N ILE A 265 3.43 0.87 -2.44
CA ILE A 265 3.13 -0.34 -1.67
C ILE A 265 1.69 -0.35 -1.17
N ASP A 266 1.30 -1.48 -0.60
CA ASP A 266 0.02 -1.70 0.07
C ASP A 266 -1.21 -1.62 -0.84
N THR A 267 -1.67 -2.79 -1.26
CA THR A 267 -2.82 -2.93 -2.16
C THR A 267 -4.11 -3.34 -1.44
N THR A 268 -4.13 -3.19 -0.11
CA THR A 268 -5.26 -3.53 0.78
C THR A 268 -6.60 -3.01 0.26
N PHE A 269 -6.66 -1.77 -0.22
CA PHE A 269 -7.89 -1.12 -0.72
C PHE A 269 -7.98 -1.06 -2.24
N SER A 270 -6.98 -1.59 -2.94
CA SER A 270 -6.84 -1.43 -4.39
C SER A 270 -7.91 -2.17 -5.17
N ARG A 271 -8.07 -1.77 -6.44
CA ARG A 271 -8.90 -2.45 -7.43
C ARG A 271 -8.12 -2.68 -8.71
N MET A 272 -8.32 -3.83 -9.33
CA MET A 272 -7.63 -4.20 -10.56
C MET A 272 -8.45 -5.20 -11.38
N ARG A 273 -8.33 -5.13 -12.71
CA ARG A 273 -8.76 -6.20 -13.61
C ARG A 273 -7.57 -7.06 -14.04
N ILE A 274 -7.65 -8.37 -13.76
CA ILE A 274 -6.68 -9.35 -14.23
C ILE A 274 -7.42 -10.33 -15.15
N LYS A 275 -7.10 -10.30 -16.44
CA LYS A 275 -7.86 -11.01 -17.49
C LYS A 275 -9.35 -10.59 -17.42
N GLN A 276 -10.25 -11.54 -17.19
CA GLN A 276 -11.70 -11.29 -17.13
C GLN A 276 -12.22 -11.09 -15.70
N LYS A 277 -11.37 -11.19 -14.68
CA LYS A 277 -11.76 -11.06 -13.27
C LYS A 277 -11.36 -9.71 -12.70
N VAL A 278 -12.20 -9.17 -11.83
CA VAL A 278 -11.92 -7.96 -11.05
C VAL A 278 -11.62 -8.38 -9.62
N TYR A 279 -10.52 -7.85 -9.09
CA TYR A 279 -10.10 -8.00 -7.71
C TYR A 279 -10.21 -6.64 -7.05
N PHE A 280 -10.87 -6.57 -5.91
CA PHE A 280 -11.11 -5.34 -5.17
C PHE A 280 -11.50 -5.66 -3.73
N THR A 281 -11.43 -4.65 -2.87
CA THR A 281 -11.98 -4.68 -1.51
C THR A 281 -13.21 -3.77 -1.46
N ASP A 282 -14.29 -4.25 -0.83
CA ASP A 282 -15.49 -3.44 -0.62
C ASP A 282 -15.31 -2.55 0.62
N LEU A 283 -15.28 -1.23 0.39
CA LEU A 283 -15.06 -0.23 1.43
C LEU A 283 -16.34 0.47 1.87
N SER A 284 -17.52 -0.02 1.48
CA SER A 284 -18.81 0.61 1.79
C SER A 284 -18.99 0.84 3.29
N HIS A 285 -18.56 -0.13 4.10
CA HIS A 285 -18.62 -0.06 5.57
C HIS A 285 -17.76 1.06 6.16
N LEU A 286 -16.61 1.38 5.55
CA LEU A 286 -15.71 2.43 6.03
C LEU A 286 -16.35 3.82 5.93
N PHE A 287 -17.26 4.00 4.97
CA PHE A 287 -17.88 5.30 4.68
C PHE A 287 -19.31 5.46 5.20
N ALA A 288 -19.87 4.43 5.86
CA ALA A 288 -21.24 4.44 6.34
C ALA A 288 -21.52 5.56 7.37
N ASN A 289 -20.51 5.99 8.13
CA ASN A 289 -20.64 6.95 9.24
C ASN A 289 -19.97 8.31 8.96
N PHE A 290 -19.58 8.61 7.72
CA PHE A 290 -18.87 9.87 7.41
C PHE A 290 -19.77 11.13 7.53
N SER A 291 -21.08 10.99 7.81
CA SER A 291 -22.05 12.09 7.74
C SER A 291 -22.12 13.02 8.96
N ASP A 292 -21.55 12.67 10.12
CA ASP A 292 -22.08 13.26 11.38
C ASP A 292 -21.18 14.27 12.11
N ASN A 293 -19.90 14.49 11.76
CA ASN A 293 -19.06 15.54 12.37
C ASN A 293 -17.92 16.00 11.45
N MET A 294 -18.21 16.98 10.59
CA MET A 294 -17.38 17.35 9.42
C MET A 294 -16.40 18.52 9.64
N THR A 295 -16.25 19.06 10.85
CA THR A 295 -15.56 20.35 11.01
C THR A 295 -14.02 20.29 11.02
N GLU A 296 -13.38 19.12 11.18
CA GLU A 296 -11.90 19.01 11.18
C GLU A 296 -11.35 17.69 10.59
N LEU A 297 -11.83 17.26 9.41
CA LEU A 297 -11.27 16.06 8.77
C LEU A 297 -9.79 16.25 8.41
N LYS A 298 -8.95 15.26 8.75
CA LYS A 298 -7.57 15.22 8.25
C LYS A 298 -7.60 15.11 6.73
N MET A 299 -6.55 15.60 6.06
CA MET A 299 -6.47 15.56 4.58
C MET A 299 -6.67 14.15 3.99
N GLN A 300 -6.27 13.10 4.72
CA GLN A 300 -6.49 11.71 4.30
C GLN A 300 -7.98 11.34 4.29
N ASP A 301 -8.71 11.71 5.35
CA ASP A 301 -10.16 11.48 5.46
C ASP A 301 -10.94 12.22 4.36
N GLN A 302 -10.53 13.45 4.03
CA GLN A 302 -11.09 14.20 2.91
C GLN A 302 -10.88 13.50 1.55
N CYS A 303 -9.73 12.83 1.37
CA CYS A 303 -9.46 12.07 0.15
C CYS A 303 -10.34 10.84 0.05
N TYR A 304 -10.54 10.14 1.17
CA TYR A 304 -11.45 9.01 1.19
C TYR A 304 -12.90 9.41 0.92
N GLU A 305 -13.37 10.53 1.49
CA GLU A 305 -14.70 11.08 1.21
C GLU A 305 -14.88 11.41 -0.29
N GLN A 306 -13.91 12.11 -0.89
CA GLN A 306 -13.94 12.43 -2.32
C GLN A 306 -13.93 11.16 -3.19
N MET A 307 -13.10 10.18 -2.84
CA MET A 307 -13.06 8.89 -3.52
C MET A 307 -14.40 8.16 -3.41
N SER A 308 -14.99 8.10 -2.22
CA SER A 308 -16.28 7.46 -1.97
C SER A 308 -17.40 8.06 -2.83
N ARG A 309 -17.43 9.40 -2.97
CA ARG A 309 -18.37 10.09 -3.88
C ARG A 309 -18.18 9.73 -5.35
N VAL A 310 -16.93 9.50 -5.79
CA VAL A 310 -16.63 9.10 -7.18
C VAL A 310 -17.02 7.64 -7.44
N VAL A 311 -16.76 6.76 -6.46
CA VAL A 311 -17.04 5.33 -6.56
C VAL A 311 -18.53 5.04 -6.43
N ASP A 312 -19.24 5.86 -5.64
CA ASP A 312 -20.68 5.78 -5.41
C ASP A 312 -21.13 4.35 -5.03
N GLN A 313 -20.48 3.79 -4.00
CA GLN A 313 -20.67 2.43 -3.48
C GLN A 313 -20.39 1.28 -4.47
N ASN A 314 -20.01 1.57 -5.71
CA ASN A 314 -19.73 0.57 -6.74
C ASN A 314 -18.24 0.21 -6.78
N TRP A 315 -17.67 -0.27 -5.67
CA TRP A 315 -16.22 -0.51 -5.51
C TRP A 315 -15.62 -1.47 -6.56
N GLN A 316 -16.42 -2.31 -7.20
CA GLN A 316 -15.96 -3.20 -8.27
C GLN A 316 -15.65 -2.46 -9.60
N ASN A 317 -16.33 -1.35 -9.88
CA ASN A 317 -16.17 -0.61 -11.13
C ASN A 317 -14.82 0.11 -11.23
N PHE A 318 -14.45 0.50 -12.44
CA PHE A 318 -13.19 1.21 -12.72
C PHE A 318 -13.40 2.72 -12.70
N TYR A 319 -12.78 3.39 -11.74
CA TYR A 319 -12.81 4.84 -11.56
C TYR A 319 -11.39 5.41 -11.43
N PRO A 320 -10.63 5.54 -12.53
CA PRO A 320 -9.23 6.00 -12.47
C PRO A 320 -9.05 7.42 -11.89
N LYS A 321 -10.14 8.19 -11.76
CA LYS A 321 -10.13 9.48 -11.05
C LYS A 321 -9.72 9.33 -9.58
N THR A 322 -9.92 8.17 -8.95
CA THR A 322 -9.46 7.89 -7.58
C THR A 322 -7.94 7.99 -7.44
N ASN A 323 -7.18 7.52 -8.43
CA ASN A 323 -5.72 7.69 -8.46
C ASN A 323 -5.32 9.18 -8.48
N LEU A 324 -6.04 10.02 -9.24
CA LEU A 324 -5.75 11.46 -9.30
C LEU A 324 -6.06 12.18 -7.98
N ILE A 325 -7.12 11.80 -7.27
CA ILE A 325 -7.44 12.30 -5.92
C ILE A 325 -6.25 12.03 -4.99
N TRP A 326 -5.74 10.81 -5.03
CA TRP A 326 -4.60 10.38 -4.23
C TRP A 326 -3.27 11.04 -4.65
N ILE A 327 -3.05 11.31 -5.93
CA ILE A 327 -1.89 12.10 -6.36
C ILE A 327 -1.98 13.54 -5.83
N LYS A 328 -3.18 14.14 -5.76
CA LYS A 328 -3.36 15.46 -5.11
C LYS A 328 -3.01 15.41 -3.63
N TYR A 329 -3.37 14.33 -2.92
CA TYR A 329 -2.93 14.12 -1.54
C TYR A 329 -1.40 14.14 -1.43
N VAL A 330 -0.70 13.40 -2.30
CA VAL A 330 0.77 13.39 -2.34
C VAL A 330 1.32 14.80 -2.58
N ILE A 331 0.82 15.51 -3.59
CA ILE A 331 1.24 16.90 -3.88
C ILE A 331 0.99 17.81 -2.68
N HIS A 332 -0.15 17.69 -2.00
CA HIS A 332 -0.48 18.46 -0.81
C HIS A 332 0.56 18.25 0.31
N LYS A 333 1.02 17.00 0.51
CA LYS A 333 2.07 16.67 1.50
C LYS A 333 3.42 17.24 1.07
N LEU A 334 3.78 17.11 -0.21
CA LEU A 334 5.04 17.66 -0.75
C LEU A 334 5.08 19.19 -0.61
N LEU A 335 3.99 19.91 -0.91
CA LEU A 335 3.90 21.36 -0.77
C LEU A 335 4.10 21.86 0.68
N ARG A 336 3.89 20.99 1.67
CA ARG A 336 4.00 21.29 3.09
C ARG A 336 5.27 20.75 3.75
N CYS A 337 6.14 20.05 3.03
CA CYS A 337 7.39 19.54 3.62
C CYS A 337 8.37 20.67 3.93
N LYS A 338 9.27 20.44 4.88
CA LYS A 338 10.27 21.42 5.31
C LYS A 338 11.21 21.83 4.19
N ALA A 339 11.50 20.93 3.25
CA ALA A 339 12.37 21.23 2.10
C ALA A 339 11.85 22.40 1.24
N LEU A 340 10.54 22.68 1.26
CA LEU A 340 9.94 23.83 0.57
C LEU A 340 9.64 25.02 1.50
N GLN A 341 9.71 24.85 2.83
CA GLN A 341 9.43 25.93 3.78
C GLN A 341 10.64 26.80 4.08
N VAL A 342 11.85 26.41 3.66
CA VAL A 342 13.08 27.18 3.87
C VAL A 342 13.12 28.41 2.95
N SER A 343 12.28 29.39 3.29
CA SER A 343 12.30 30.75 2.77
C SER A 343 11.55 31.60 3.78
N HIS A 344 12.30 32.35 4.61
CA HIS A 344 11.86 33.38 5.59
C HIS A 344 11.93 33.01 7.09
N SER A 345 13.13 32.80 7.61
CA SER A 345 13.43 33.12 9.03
C SER A 345 14.89 33.54 9.15
N GLY A 346 15.15 34.86 9.17
CA GLY A 346 16.51 35.39 9.33
C GLY A 346 16.74 36.82 8.83
N SER A 347 15.80 37.75 9.01
CA SER A 347 16.15 39.16 9.10
C SER A 347 16.73 39.41 10.50
N GLY A 348 18.04 39.16 10.63
CA GLY A 348 18.81 39.34 11.87
C GLY A 348 20.30 39.33 11.55
N ALA A 349 20.90 40.52 11.59
CA ALA A 349 22.29 40.91 11.36
C ALA A 349 23.39 39.84 11.51
N GLY A 350 24.35 39.83 10.56
CA GLY A 350 25.67 39.22 10.74
C GLY A 350 26.36 38.87 9.44
N GLY A 351 27.49 39.51 9.15
CA GLY A 351 28.19 39.48 7.86
C GLY A 351 28.71 38.12 7.36
N GLY A 352 28.88 38.05 6.04
CA GLY A 352 30.06 37.42 5.42
C GLY A 352 29.94 35.97 4.93
N GLY A 353 29.77 35.81 3.61
CA GLY A 353 30.39 34.71 2.84
C GLY A 353 29.52 33.50 2.45
N GLY A 354 29.39 33.25 1.14
CA GLY A 354 29.17 31.91 0.57
C GLY A 354 27.94 31.75 -0.34
N GLY A 355 28.13 31.87 -1.67
CA GLY A 355 27.11 31.90 -2.73
C GLY A 355 26.30 30.60 -3.00
N GLY A 356 25.86 29.86 -1.98
CA GLY A 356 25.01 28.67 -2.11
C GLY A 356 23.50 28.91 -1.94
N GLY A 357 23.10 30.01 -1.29
CA GLY A 357 21.69 30.25 -0.88
C GLY A 357 20.75 30.69 -2.00
N GLY A 358 21.23 31.47 -2.98
CA GLY A 358 20.40 32.03 -4.05
C GLY A 358 19.81 30.97 -4.98
N ASN A 359 20.60 29.96 -5.34
CA ASN A 359 20.20 28.92 -6.28
C ASN A 359 19.14 27.96 -5.69
N ARG A 360 19.21 27.70 -4.37
CA ARG A 360 18.23 26.86 -3.65
C ARG A 360 16.89 27.57 -3.40
N SER A 361 16.93 28.87 -3.14
CA SER A 361 15.71 29.69 -2.99
C SER A 361 14.93 29.77 -4.30
N GLN A 362 15.63 30.03 -5.41
CA GLN A 362 15.01 30.08 -6.74
C GLN A 362 14.45 28.72 -7.18
N SER A 363 15.18 27.62 -6.93
CA SER A 363 14.69 26.27 -7.24
C SER A 363 13.45 25.90 -6.40
N THR A 364 13.39 26.34 -5.15
CA THR A 364 12.23 26.13 -4.26
C THR A 364 10.97 26.82 -4.78
N SER A 365 11.06 28.10 -5.18
CA SER A 365 9.91 28.82 -5.75
C SER A 365 9.41 28.15 -7.02
N LYS A 366 10.32 27.82 -7.95
CA LYS A 366 9.97 27.16 -9.21
C LYS A 366 9.30 25.80 -8.97
N VAL A 367 9.79 25.01 -8.02
CA VAL A 367 9.19 23.72 -7.65
C VAL A 367 7.79 23.90 -7.07
N LYS A 368 7.55 24.89 -6.20
CA LYS A 368 6.21 25.20 -5.68
C LYS A 368 5.24 25.54 -6.80
N ASP A 369 5.66 26.36 -7.76
CA ASP A 369 4.82 26.77 -8.89
C ASP A 369 4.41 25.57 -9.76
N VAL A 370 5.37 24.68 -10.05
CA VAL A 370 5.12 23.45 -10.81
C VAL A 370 4.19 22.51 -10.03
N LEU A 371 4.43 22.28 -8.72
CA LEU A 371 3.55 21.43 -7.90
C LEU A 371 2.12 21.98 -7.83
N ASN A 372 1.96 23.30 -7.69
CA ASN A 372 0.64 23.95 -7.72
C ASN A 372 -0.03 23.80 -9.09
N GLY A 373 0.75 23.91 -10.18
CA GLY A 373 0.27 23.64 -11.54
C GLY A 373 -0.19 22.19 -11.73
N LEU A 374 0.59 21.22 -11.27
CA LEU A 374 0.24 19.80 -11.27
C LEU A 374 -1.02 19.54 -10.45
N ASN A 375 -1.16 20.13 -9.25
CA ASN A 375 -2.35 20.00 -8.42
C ASN A 375 -3.62 20.47 -9.14
N ARG A 376 -3.58 21.65 -9.79
CA ARG A 376 -4.70 22.17 -10.60
C ARG A 376 -4.99 21.29 -11.82
N LEU A 377 -3.96 20.67 -12.39
CA LEU A 377 -4.12 19.77 -13.53
C LEU A 377 -4.87 18.48 -13.15
N MET A 378 -4.59 17.90 -11.98
CA MET A 378 -5.29 16.69 -11.50
C MET A 378 -6.81 16.86 -11.45
N ASP A 379 -7.30 18.06 -11.17
CA ASP A 379 -8.74 18.37 -11.16
C ASP A 379 -9.36 18.28 -12.55
N LYS A 380 -8.63 18.72 -13.58
CA LYS A 380 -9.08 18.76 -14.99
C LYS A 380 -8.97 17.42 -15.71
N CYS A 381 -8.15 16.51 -15.20
CA CYS A 381 -7.90 15.21 -15.79
C CYS A 381 -8.89 14.15 -15.32
N THR A 382 -9.15 13.15 -16.16
CA THR A 382 -10.05 12.02 -15.84
C THR A 382 -9.30 10.78 -15.37
N ASN A 383 -8.03 10.63 -15.78
CA ASN A 383 -7.15 9.51 -15.45
C ASN A 383 -5.66 9.93 -15.60
N SER A 384 -4.73 9.07 -15.18
CA SER A 384 -3.29 9.36 -15.20
C SER A 384 -2.74 9.52 -16.62
N SER A 385 -3.31 8.86 -17.63
CA SER A 385 -2.94 9.07 -19.04
C SER A 385 -3.25 10.49 -19.54
N SER A 386 -4.45 11.01 -19.22
CA SER A 386 -4.83 12.39 -19.57
C SER A 386 -3.93 13.41 -18.86
N CYS A 387 -3.55 13.13 -17.60
CA CYS A 387 -2.62 13.96 -16.84
C CYS A 387 -1.22 13.94 -17.45
N PHE A 388 -0.67 12.76 -17.74
CA PHE A 388 0.62 12.60 -18.39
C PHE A 388 0.68 13.39 -19.71
N ASN A 389 -0.31 13.23 -20.59
CA ASN A 389 -0.35 13.92 -21.88
C ASN A 389 -0.40 15.45 -21.72
N ALA A 390 -1.13 15.96 -20.72
CA ALA A 390 -1.19 17.38 -20.43
C ALA A 390 0.14 17.93 -19.86
N ILE A 391 0.81 17.19 -18.98
CA ILE A 391 2.15 17.54 -18.48
C ILE A 391 3.13 17.68 -19.64
N ILE A 392 3.17 16.71 -20.55
CA ILE A 392 4.13 16.71 -21.68
C ILE A 392 3.91 17.90 -22.62
N ARG A 393 2.65 18.33 -22.81
CA ARG A 393 2.31 19.45 -23.69
C ARG A 393 2.54 20.82 -23.06
N ASP A 394 2.48 20.91 -21.73
CA ASP A 394 2.69 22.16 -21.00
C ASP A 394 4.17 22.31 -20.59
N HIS A 395 4.88 23.18 -21.30
CA HIS A 395 6.30 23.46 -21.02
C HIS A 395 6.51 23.90 -19.56
N SER A 396 5.59 24.67 -18.98
CA SER A 396 5.73 25.15 -17.61
C SER A 396 5.71 24.02 -16.57
N LEU A 397 5.01 22.92 -16.87
CA LEU A 397 4.92 21.74 -16.00
C LEU A 397 6.04 20.72 -16.27
N ASN A 398 6.56 20.67 -17.50
CA ASN A 398 7.57 19.68 -17.87
C ASN A 398 9.02 20.19 -17.88
N ASP A 399 9.28 21.49 -17.79
CA ASP A 399 10.65 22.03 -17.86
C ASP A 399 11.57 21.54 -16.72
N CYS A 400 11.06 21.42 -15.49
CA CYS A 400 11.80 20.86 -14.36
C CYS A 400 11.54 19.37 -14.17
N ALA A 401 12.57 18.58 -13.85
CA ALA A 401 12.48 17.11 -13.78
C ALA A 401 11.83 16.56 -15.07
N LYS A 402 12.38 16.92 -16.22
CA LYS A 402 11.75 16.76 -17.53
C LYS A 402 11.49 15.30 -17.88
N ILE A 403 10.25 15.00 -18.23
CA ILE A 403 9.87 13.71 -18.81
C ILE A 403 10.27 13.73 -20.28
N ILE A 404 11.00 12.69 -20.71
CA ILE A 404 11.49 12.49 -22.07
C ILE A 404 10.80 11.24 -22.64
N ILE A 405 10.32 11.33 -23.87
CA ILE A 405 9.67 10.23 -24.58
C ILE A 405 10.48 9.95 -25.84
N ASN A 406 10.94 8.71 -25.99
CA ASN A 406 11.65 8.22 -27.16
C ASN A 406 10.84 7.16 -27.90
#